data_AF-A0A914VC79-F1
#
_entry.id   AF-A0A914VC79-F1
#
_cell.length_a   1.000
_cell.length_b   1.000
_cell.length_c   1.000
_cell.angle_alpha   90.00
_cell.angle_beta   90.00
_cell.angle_gamma   90.00
#
_symmetry.space_group_name_H-M   'P 1'
#
loop_
_entity.id
_entity.type
_entity.pdbx_description
1 polymer ?
#
loop_
_entity_poly.entity_id
_entity_poly.type
_entity_poly.pdbx_seq_one_letter_code
_entity_poly.pdbx_strand_id
1 'polypeptide(L)'
;MTQEILMEFELTDDRILRYRADNGANIVAALRESLIDITAKILDLDDSEITAAQIDRHLNESFDEVAEYDDLTIEYKRVFPKLMDCAGHSLQLPLRKVIDGNPELAELRHKVFSLLNKFAKSELATRSLREKCGLKLLVPGVTRWNSLCMTYDHLLEIQQSVDEVCIERNWATLGELYEKIEAVCVLLRPFLNFTNFLQGEKYPTTLSVIPTILSLLLEIESPEPIDRWHLLGDVPTLLAAEVRDRFSPVIGYQQTGASFDSTYLVATFFDPNTAYLLSKSEQKLARRELLIMMYKGDENEVNSIDLSEPSPTPSSPFVSRFTRLARVATVTHRLEEMVESRTDGEEVNS
;
A
#
# COMPACT_ATOMS: atom_id res chain seq x y z
N MET A 1 -16.95 21.79 3.03
CA MET A 1 -15.49 21.93 3.28
C MET A 1 -14.65 21.89 2.00
N THR A 2 -14.59 20.78 1.24
CA THR A 2 -13.69 20.70 0.05
C THR A 2 -14.07 21.72 -1.04
N GLN A 3 -15.35 21.83 -1.40
CA GLN A 3 -15.80 22.81 -2.39
C GLN A 3 -15.62 24.25 -1.93
N GLU A 4 -15.88 24.54 -0.64
CA GLU A 4 -15.68 25.87 -0.07
C GLU A 4 -14.21 26.30 -0.15
N ILE A 5 -13.26 25.40 0.13
CA ILE A 5 -11.82 25.65 -0.03
C ILE A 5 -11.48 25.90 -1.50
N LEU A 6 -11.98 25.07 -2.43
CA LEU A 6 -11.74 25.28 -3.86
C LEU A 6 -12.27 26.64 -4.33
N MET A 7 -13.45 27.06 -3.85
CA MET A 7 -14.04 28.36 -4.15
C MET A 7 -13.22 29.50 -3.53
N GLU A 8 -12.74 29.37 -2.30
CA GLU A 8 -11.86 30.35 -1.63
C GLU A 8 -10.59 30.62 -2.46
N PHE A 9 -10.03 29.59 -3.08
CA PHE A 9 -8.83 29.70 -3.93
C PHE A 9 -9.13 29.90 -5.43
N GLU A 10 -10.39 30.13 -5.81
CA GLU A 10 -10.83 30.31 -7.20
C GLU A 10 -10.38 29.15 -8.13
N LEU A 11 -10.35 27.93 -7.59
CA LEU A 11 -10.02 26.71 -8.30
C LEU A 11 -11.29 26.05 -8.83
N THR A 12 -11.43 26.07 -10.15
CA THR A 12 -12.46 25.32 -10.88
C THR A 12 -11.97 23.93 -11.23
N ASP A 13 -12.88 22.98 -11.45
CA ASP A 13 -12.51 21.58 -11.68
C ASP A 13 -11.58 21.40 -12.89
N ASP A 14 -11.72 22.19 -13.95
CA ASP A 14 -10.84 22.16 -15.14
C ASP A 14 -9.38 22.54 -14.83
N ARG A 15 -9.13 23.23 -13.72
CA ARG A 15 -7.79 23.60 -13.24
C ARG A 15 -7.20 22.54 -12.32
N ILE A 16 -7.99 21.54 -11.92
CA ILE A 16 -7.58 20.47 -11.03
C ILE A 16 -7.24 19.24 -11.85
N LEU A 17 -6.00 18.79 -11.74
CA LEU A 17 -5.50 17.61 -12.44
C LEU A 17 -5.93 16.32 -11.73
N ARG A 18 -5.67 16.22 -10.42
CA ARG A 18 -5.96 15.03 -9.59
C ARG A 18 -6.27 15.43 -8.14
N TYR A 19 -7.09 14.61 -7.49
CA TYR A 19 -7.24 14.58 -6.04
C TYR A 19 -6.52 13.34 -5.50
N ARG A 20 -5.94 13.41 -4.29
CA ARG A 20 -5.35 12.24 -3.62
C ARG A 20 -5.94 12.13 -2.22
N ALA A 21 -6.45 10.95 -1.88
CA ALA A 21 -6.97 10.67 -0.55
C ALA A 21 -6.48 9.29 -0.06
N ASP A 22 -6.46 9.12 1.26
CA ASP A 22 -6.01 7.89 1.90
C ASP A 22 -7.06 6.79 1.89
N ASN A 23 -8.33 7.08 2.20
CA ASN A 23 -9.40 6.09 2.18
C ASN A 23 -10.77 6.63 1.72
N GLY A 24 -11.64 5.71 1.30
CA GLY A 24 -13.05 5.97 0.98
C GLY A 24 -13.82 6.70 2.07
N ALA A 25 -13.56 6.47 3.36
CA ALA A 25 -14.23 7.17 4.46
C ALA A 25 -13.95 8.68 4.49
N ASN A 26 -12.68 9.08 4.28
CA ASN A 26 -12.28 10.47 4.21
C ASN A 26 -12.77 11.12 2.91
N ILE A 27 -12.83 10.37 1.81
CA ILE A 27 -13.45 10.79 0.54
C ILE A 27 -14.95 11.04 0.75
N VAL A 28 -15.66 10.09 1.36
CA VAL A 28 -17.09 10.17 1.66
C VAL A 28 -17.38 11.34 2.60
N ALA A 29 -16.54 11.56 3.61
CA ALA A 29 -16.68 12.72 4.51
C ALA A 29 -16.39 14.05 3.78
N ALA A 30 -15.38 14.09 2.92
CA ALA A 30 -14.93 15.29 2.21
C ALA A 30 -15.83 15.67 1.03
N LEU A 31 -16.53 14.70 0.44
CA LEU A 31 -17.33 14.81 -0.78
C LEU A 31 -18.80 14.42 -0.54
N ARG A 32 -19.22 14.36 0.73
CA ARG A 32 -20.53 13.92 1.21
C ARG A 32 -21.69 14.58 0.47
N GLU A 33 -21.65 15.90 0.31
CA GLU A 33 -22.70 16.66 -0.36
C GLU A 33 -22.84 16.30 -1.83
N SER A 34 -21.73 16.05 -2.52
CA SER A 34 -21.73 15.61 -3.92
C SER A 34 -22.15 14.15 -4.10
N LEU A 35 -21.98 13.32 -3.06
CA LEU A 35 -22.39 11.91 -3.07
C LEU A 35 -23.90 11.75 -2.85
N ILE A 36 -24.54 12.62 -2.06
CA ILE A 36 -25.99 12.61 -1.80
C ILE A 36 -26.80 12.69 -3.10
N ASP A 37 -26.48 13.63 -3.99
CA ASP A 37 -27.16 13.83 -5.28
C ASP A 37 -26.98 12.63 -6.23
N ILE A 38 -25.97 11.80 -6.00
CA ILE A 38 -25.60 10.68 -6.87
C ILE A 38 -26.16 9.37 -6.33
N THR A 39 -26.12 9.16 -5.01
CA THR A 39 -26.82 8.04 -4.36
C THR A 39 -28.32 8.10 -4.64
N ALA A 40 -28.92 9.30 -4.66
CA ALA A 40 -30.31 9.51 -5.07
C ALA A 40 -30.59 9.05 -6.52
N LYS A 41 -29.68 9.39 -7.46
CA LYS A 41 -29.77 8.99 -8.88
C LYS A 41 -29.53 7.50 -9.12
N ILE A 42 -28.66 6.86 -8.34
CA ILE A 42 -28.33 5.44 -8.49
C ILE A 42 -29.47 4.56 -7.95
N LEU A 43 -30.13 5.00 -6.88
CA LEU A 43 -31.22 4.24 -6.25
C LEU A 43 -32.60 4.48 -6.90
N ASP A 44 -32.68 5.34 -7.92
CA ASP A 44 -33.92 5.70 -8.63
C ASP A 44 -35.03 6.13 -7.64
N LEU A 45 -34.63 6.80 -6.56
CA LEU A 45 -35.51 7.25 -5.49
C LEU A 45 -35.91 8.70 -5.74
N ASP A 46 -37.22 8.99 -5.68
CA ASP A 46 -37.74 10.36 -5.77
C ASP A 46 -37.12 11.23 -4.65
N ASP A 47 -36.75 12.47 -5.00
CA ASP A 47 -36.10 13.48 -4.15
C ASP A 47 -36.82 13.77 -2.81
N SER A 48 -38.03 13.23 -2.61
CA SER A 48 -38.90 13.52 -1.47
C SER A 48 -38.75 12.57 -0.26
N GLU A 49 -38.05 11.44 -0.38
CA GLU A 49 -37.94 10.44 0.71
C GLU A 49 -36.52 10.05 1.13
N ILE A 50 -35.50 10.85 0.80
CA ILE A 50 -34.14 10.59 1.27
C ILE A 50 -33.84 11.50 2.48
N THR A 51 -33.98 10.96 3.69
CA THR A 51 -33.49 11.67 4.88
C THR A 51 -31.98 11.51 4.99
N ALA A 52 -31.27 12.58 5.37
CA ALA A 52 -29.83 12.54 5.64
C ALA A 52 -29.43 11.39 6.60
N ALA A 53 -30.36 10.96 7.45
CA ALA A 53 -30.22 9.84 8.39
C ALA A 53 -30.27 8.44 7.73
N GLN A 54 -30.95 8.26 6.59
CA GLN A 54 -30.93 7.01 5.82
C GLN A 54 -29.62 6.87 5.03
N ILE A 55 -29.14 7.97 4.44
CA ILE A 55 -27.80 8.03 3.84
C ILE A 55 -26.72 7.83 4.90
N ASP A 56 -26.86 8.44 6.08
CA ASP A 56 -25.91 8.24 7.19
C ASP A 56 -25.85 6.77 7.62
N ARG A 57 -26.97 6.06 7.61
CA ARG A 57 -26.97 4.63 7.92
C ARG A 57 -26.27 3.82 6.85
N HIS A 58 -26.57 4.07 5.58
CA HIS A 58 -25.95 3.33 4.47
C HIS A 58 -24.44 3.59 4.35
N LEU A 59 -24.01 4.84 4.55
CA LEU A 59 -22.60 5.21 4.56
C LEU A 59 -21.88 4.73 5.82
N ASN A 60 -22.50 4.70 7.01
CA ASN A 60 -21.82 4.28 8.25
C ASN A 60 -21.90 2.77 8.55
N GLU A 61 -22.94 2.06 8.09
CA GLU A 61 -23.07 0.60 8.26
C GLU A 61 -22.17 -0.18 7.29
N SER A 62 -21.63 0.47 6.24
CA SER A 62 -20.72 -0.12 5.23
C SER A 62 -19.21 0.01 5.54
N PHE A 63 -18.87 0.29 6.80
CA PHE A 63 -17.49 0.48 7.25
C PHE A 63 -16.96 -0.68 8.12
N ASP A 64 -17.44 -1.91 7.91
CA ASP A 64 -16.76 -3.11 8.41
C ASP A 64 -15.79 -3.68 7.34
N GLU A 65 -14.58 -3.12 7.39
CA GLU A 65 -13.25 -3.68 7.10
C GLU A 65 -13.04 -4.59 5.86
N VAL A 66 -12.38 -3.98 4.86
CA VAL A 66 -11.70 -4.55 3.68
C VAL A 66 -12.61 -4.99 2.54
N ALA A 67 -13.68 -5.73 2.79
CA ALA A 67 -14.51 -6.29 1.72
C ALA A 67 -15.37 -5.24 0.99
N GLU A 68 -15.93 -4.26 1.70
CA GLU A 68 -16.75 -3.18 1.12
C GLU A 68 -15.92 -2.04 0.50
N TYR A 69 -14.61 -1.98 0.76
CA TYR A 69 -13.76 -0.90 0.26
C TYR A 69 -13.63 -0.93 -1.27
N ASP A 70 -13.43 -2.12 -1.84
CA ASP A 70 -13.17 -2.25 -3.28
C ASP A 70 -14.46 -2.01 -4.11
N ASP A 71 -15.66 -2.35 -3.59
CA ASP A 71 -16.94 -2.07 -4.24
C ASP A 71 -17.30 -0.58 -4.21
N LEU A 72 -17.14 0.08 -3.05
CA LEU A 72 -17.32 1.53 -2.92
C LEU A 72 -16.29 2.32 -3.76
N THR A 73 -15.11 1.74 -4.00
CA THR A 73 -14.05 2.32 -4.85
C THR A 73 -14.46 2.56 -6.28
N ILE A 74 -15.21 1.64 -6.85
CA ILE A 74 -15.67 1.78 -8.23
C ILE A 74 -16.71 2.91 -8.31
N GLU A 75 -17.61 3.00 -7.34
CA GLU A 75 -18.65 4.02 -7.32
C GLU A 75 -18.09 5.43 -7.12
N TYR A 76 -17.18 5.63 -6.17
CA TYR A 76 -16.60 6.96 -5.97
C TYR A 76 -15.69 7.39 -7.12
N LYS A 77 -14.98 6.48 -7.78
CA LYS A 77 -14.14 6.82 -8.95
C LYS A 77 -14.98 7.22 -10.16
N ARG A 78 -16.21 6.70 -10.30
CA ARG A 78 -17.17 7.18 -11.30
C ARG A 78 -17.57 8.62 -11.05
N VAL A 79 -17.76 9.00 -9.79
CA VAL A 79 -18.13 10.38 -9.40
C VAL A 79 -16.93 11.33 -9.48
N PHE A 80 -15.78 10.86 -9.05
CA PHE A 80 -14.54 11.62 -8.98
C PHE A 80 -13.46 10.95 -9.81
N PRO A 81 -13.52 11.05 -11.16
CA PRO A 81 -12.57 10.38 -12.05
C PRO A 81 -11.13 10.88 -11.87
N LYS A 82 -10.94 12.04 -11.25
CA LYS A 82 -9.63 12.63 -10.91
C LYS A 82 -9.06 12.12 -9.60
N LEU A 83 -9.79 11.32 -8.83
CA LEU A 83 -9.36 10.82 -7.53
C LEU A 83 -8.36 9.66 -7.68
N MET A 84 -7.23 9.79 -7.00
CA MET A 84 -6.22 8.75 -6.89
C MET A 84 -6.12 8.24 -5.46
N ASP A 85 -6.02 6.93 -5.33
CA ASP A 85 -5.77 6.28 -4.04
C ASP A 85 -4.34 6.56 -3.57
N CYS A 86 -4.17 6.75 -2.27
CA CYS A 86 -2.86 6.88 -1.65
C CYS A 86 -2.10 5.55 -1.68
N ALA A 87 -1.04 5.45 -2.47
CA ALA A 87 -0.19 4.25 -2.54
C ALA A 87 0.31 3.77 -1.16
N GLY A 88 0.62 4.70 -0.25
CA GLY A 88 1.03 4.37 1.12
C GLY A 88 -0.09 3.72 1.94
N HIS A 89 -1.34 4.11 1.74
CA HIS A 89 -2.50 3.46 2.36
C HIS A 89 -2.79 2.11 1.68
N SER A 90 -2.78 2.08 0.35
CA SER A 90 -2.99 0.85 -0.43
C SER A 90 -1.99 -0.26 -0.05
N LEU A 91 -0.76 0.09 0.36
CA LEU A 91 0.23 -0.85 0.88
C LEU A 91 -0.12 -1.46 2.24
N GLN A 92 -0.96 -0.80 3.05
CA GLN A 92 -1.37 -1.29 4.37
C GLN A 92 -2.55 -2.28 4.28
N LEU A 93 -3.32 -2.24 3.20
CA LEU A 93 -4.50 -3.10 3.02
C LEU A 93 -4.13 -4.60 2.87
N PRO A 94 -3.12 -5.00 2.07
CA PRO A 94 -2.66 -6.39 2.01
C PRO A 94 -2.25 -6.95 3.37
N LEU A 95 -1.55 -6.14 4.19
CA LEU A 95 -1.14 -6.53 5.53
C LEU A 95 -2.35 -6.83 6.41
N ARG A 96 -3.38 -5.98 6.35
CA ARG A 96 -4.62 -6.19 7.09
C ARG A 96 -5.30 -7.49 6.67
N LYS A 97 -5.51 -7.67 5.37
CA LYS A 97 -6.20 -8.84 4.81
C LYS A 97 -5.47 -10.15 5.15
N VAL A 98 -4.15 -10.18 5.00
CA VAL A 98 -3.38 -11.42 5.18
C VAL A 98 -3.04 -11.69 6.65
N ILE A 99 -2.67 -10.67 7.43
CA ILE A 99 -2.24 -10.89 8.82
C ILE A 99 -3.44 -11.00 9.76
N ASP A 100 -4.45 -10.12 9.67
CA ASP A 100 -5.66 -10.26 10.50
C ASP A 100 -6.52 -11.45 10.04
N GLY A 101 -6.46 -11.81 8.75
CA GLY A 101 -7.08 -13.02 8.22
C GLY A 101 -6.38 -14.33 8.63
N ASN A 102 -5.17 -14.26 9.21
CA ASN A 102 -4.45 -15.43 9.70
C ASN A 102 -4.72 -15.65 11.20
N PRO A 103 -5.40 -16.74 11.60
CA PRO A 103 -5.79 -16.96 13.00
C PRO A 103 -4.61 -17.05 13.97
N GLU A 104 -3.47 -17.62 13.53
CA GLU A 104 -2.30 -17.76 14.40
C GLU A 104 -1.61 -16.41 14.65
N LEU A 105 -1.52 -15.56 13.64
CA LEU A 105 -0.94 -14.22 13.77
C LEU A 105 -1.89 -13.28 14.52
N ALA A 106 -3.21 -13.42 14.34
CA ALA A 106 -4.21 -12.72 15.12
C ALA A 106 -4.10 -13.10 16.62
N GLU A 107 -3.95 -14.38 16.94
CA GLU A 107 -3.77 -14.85 18.32
C GLU A 107 -2.42 -14.39 18.92
N LEU A 108 -1.34 -14.42 18.14
CA LEU A 108 -0.05 -13.84 18.54
C LEU A 108 -0.20 -12.36 18.91
N ARG A 109 -0.85 -11.58 18.03
CA ARG A 109 -1.12 -10.16 18.26
C ARG A 109 -1.94 -9.95 19.52
N HIS A 110 -3.00 -10.74 19.74
CA HIS A 110 -3.82 -10.65 20.93
C HIS A 110 -3.02 -10.91 22.22
N LYS A 111 -2.16 -11.95 22.24
CA LYS A 111 -1.28 -12.24 23.39
C LYS A 111 -0.32 -11.10 23.70
N VAL A 112 0.34 -10.56 22.67
CA VAL A 112 1.26 -9.42 22.83
C VAL A 112 0.51 -8.20 23.35
N PHE A 113 -0.63 -7.83 22.76
CA PHE A 113 -1.41 -6.67 23.19
C PHE A 113 -1.94 -6.83 24.61
N SER A 114 -2.38 -8.02 24.99
CA SER A 114 -2.80 -8.33 26.35
C SER A 114 -1.67 -8.05 27.35
N LEU A 115 -0.44 -8.46 27.04
CA LEU A 115 0.72 -8.17 27.86
C LEU A 115 1.02 -6.67 27.92
N LEU A 116 1.12 -6.00 26.77
CA LEU A 116 1.39 -4.55 26.70
C LEU A 116 0.36 -3.75 27.50
N ASN A 117 -0.92 -4.13 27.42
CA ASN A 117 -2.00 -3.52 28.19
C ASN A 117 -1.89 -3.76 29.70
N LYS A 118 -1.38 -4.92 30.15
CA LYS A 118 -1.10 -5.16 31.58
C LYS A 118 -0.02 -4.22 32.10
N PHE A 119 1.05 -4.01 31.34
CA PHE A 119 2.09 -3.04 31.68
C PHE A 119 1.54 -1.62 31.70
N ALA A 120 0.79 -1.21 30.67
CA ALA A 120 0.20 0.12 30.58
C ALA A 120 -0.74 0.45 31.76
N LYS A 121 -1.46 -0.54 32.28
CA LYS A 121 -2.36 -0.39 33.43
C LYS A 121 -1.67 -0.52 34.79
N SER A 122 -0.41 -0.94 34.84
CA SER A 122 0.30 -1.21 36.07
C SER A 122 1.48 -0.27 36.26
N GLU A 123 1.29 0.75 37.11
CA GLU A 123 2.35 1.70 37.46
C GLU A 123 3.56 0.99 38.10
N LEU A 124 3.32 0.00 38.97
CA LEU A 124 4.37 -0.80 39.59
C LEU A 124 5.18 -1.60 38.57
N ALA A 125 4.53 -2.24 37.60
CA ALA A 125 5.25 -2.99 36.55
C ALA A 125 6.04 -2.05 35.63
N THR A 126 5.45 -0.90 35.28
CA THR A 126 6.13 0.13 34.49
C THR A 126 7.35 0.69 35.23
N ARG A 127 7.25 0.89 36.54
CA ARG A 127 8.37 1.34 37.38
C ARG A 127 9.47 0.29 37.46
N SER A 128 9.13 -0.97 37.77
CA SER A 128 10.11 -2.07 37.80
C SER A 128 10.82 -2.24 36.46
N LEU A 129 10.08 -2.17 35.34
CA LEU A 129 10.67 -2.22 34.01
C LEU A 129 11.66 -1.07 33.77
N ARG A 130 11.27 0.16 34.14
CA ARG A 130 12.15 1.33 34.02
C ARG A 130 13.39 1.22 34.92
N GLU A 131 13.27 0.63 36.11
CA GLU A 131 14.42 0.38 36.99
C GLU A 131 15.40 -0.63 36.39
N LYS A 132 14.91 -1.61 35.62
CA LYS A 132 15.74 -2.65 34.98
C LYS A 132 16.42 -2.20 33.70
N CYS A 133 15.70 -1.52 32.79
CA CYS A 133 16.24 -1.17 31.47
C CYS A 133 16.20 0.33 31.13
N GLY A 134 15.66 1.19 32.00
CA GLY A 134 15.52 2.63 31.74
C GLY A 134 14.42 3.00 30.73
N LEU A 135 13.79 2.02 30.10
CA LEU A 135 12.82 2.19 29.02
C LEU A 135 11.38 1.89 29.50
N LYS A 136 10.40 2.27 28.67
CA LYS A 136 8.97 1.94 28.86
C LYS A 136 8.49 1.13 27.66
N LEU A 137 7.50 0.27 27.84
CA LEU A 137 6.85 -0.40 26.71
C LEU A 137 6.04 0.60 25.86
N LEU A 138 6.03 0.34 24.57
CA LEU A 138 5.20 1.05 23.61
C LEU A 138 3.90 0.26 23.42
N VAL A 139 2.77 0.97 23.30
CA VAL A 139 1.49 0.37 22.93
C VAL A 139 1.19 0.84 21.51
N PRO A 140 1.01 -0.08 20.55
CA PRO A 140 0.78 0.27 19.16
C PRO A 140 -0.61 0.89 18.99
N GLY A 141 -0.76 1.73 17.96
CA GLY A 141 -2.08 2.15 17.51
C GLY A 141 -2.81 0.99 16.84
N VAL A 142 -4.12 0.90 17.02
CA VAL A 142 -4.94 -0.25 16.57
C VAL A 142 -4.92 -0.42 15.04
N THR A 143 -4.70 0.66 14.29
CA THR A 143 -5.02 0.75 12.85
C THR A 143 -3.83 0.83 11.89
N ARG A 144 -2.58 0.86 12.36
CA ARG A 144 -1.39 1.02 11.48
C ARG A 144 -0.32 -0.03 11.76
N TRP A 145 -0.06 -0.90 10.79
CA TRP A 145 0.95 -1.97 10.87
C TRP A 145 2.37 -1.43 11.13
N ASN A 146 2.65 -0.20 10.71
CA ASN A 146 3.90 0.49 11.05
C ASN A 146 4.11 0.61 12.56
N SER A 147 3.06 0.94 13.32
CA SER A 147 3.15 1.04 14.78
C SER A 147 3.32 -0.31 15.45
N LEU A 148 2.78 -1.38 14.84
CA LEU A 148 2.98 -2.75 15.30
C LEU A 148 4.44 -3.16 15.13
N CYS A 149 5.02 -2.95 13.93
CA CYS A 149 6.43 -3.24 13.66
C CYS A 149 7.36 -2.51 14.63
N MET A 150 7.17 -1.20 14.83
CA MET A 150 7.95 -0.43 15.80
C MET A 150 7.80 -0.95 17.24
N THR A 151 6.60 -1.36 17.63
CA THR A 151 6.35 -1.93 18.96
C THR A 151 7.05 -3.27 19.13
N TYR A 152 7.01 -4.13 18.11
CA TYR A 152 7.64 -5.45 18.14
C TYR A 152 9.16 -5.30 18.20
N ASP A 153 9.75 -4.40 17.42
CA ASP A 153 11.18 -4.06 17.51
C ASP A 153 11.56 -3.62 18.93
N HIS A 154 10.80 -2.67 19.50
CA HIS A 154 11.05 -2.20 20.85
C HIS A 154 10.90 -3.31 21.90
N LEU A 155 9.88 -4.17 21.76
CA LEU A 155 9.64 -5.30 22.65
C LEU A 155 10.79 -6.32 22.60
N LEU A 156 11.31 -6.63 21.41
CA LEU A 156 12.45 -7.54 21.21
C LEU A 156 13.73 -6.96 21.83
N GLU A 157 13.93 -5.64 21.78
CA GLU A 157 15.07 -4.98 22.41
C GLU A 157 15.09 -5.17 23.94
N ILE A 158 13.92 -5.13 24.58
CA ILE A 158 13.79 -5.20 26.05
C ILE A 158 13.21 -6.52 26.57
N GLN A 159 13.15 -7.56 25.74
CA GLN A 159 12.46 -8.82 26.03
C GLN A 159 12.87 -9.46 27.36
N GLN A 160 14.17 -9.43 27.69
CA GLN A 160 14.69 -10.01 28.93
C GLN A 160 14.12 -9.29 30.16
N SER A 161 14.15 -7.95 30.17
CA SER A 161 13.61 -7.17 31.28
C SER A 161 12.09 -7.29 31.39
N VAL A 162 11.39 -7.42 30.27
CA VAL A 162 9.94 -7.67 30.25
C VAL A 162 9.63 -9.01 30.90
N ASP A 163 10.33 -10.08 30.54
CA ASP A 163 10.12 -11.41 31.11
C ASP A 163 10.45 -11.46 32.61
N GLU A 164 11.52 -10.81 33.06
CA GLU A 164 11.84 -10.69 34.49
C GLU A 164 10.70 -10.03 35.28
N VAL A 165 10.16 -8.92 34.79
CA VAL A 165 9.02 -8.25 35.43
C VAL A 165 7.78 -9.13 35.40
N CYS A 166 7.54 -9.86 34.31
CA CYS A 166 6.43 -10.81 34.25
C CYS A 166 6.55 -11.90 35.32
N ILE A 167 7.74 -12.47 35.49
CA ILE A 167 8.02 -13.49 36.51
C ILE A 167 7.81 -12.92 37.92
N GLU A 168 8.36 -11.74 38.23
CA GLU A 168 8.17 -11.05 39.52
C GLU A 168 6.69 -10.79 39.85
N ARG A 169 5.86 -10.60 38.81
CA ARG A 169 4.43 -10.28 38.92
C ARG A 169 3.53 -11.51 38.79
N ASN A 170 4.10 -12.71 38.64
CA ASN A 170 3.39 -13.96 38.33
C ASN A 170 2.50 -13.85 37.07
N TRP A 171 2.99 -13.18 36.02
CA TRP A 171 2.37 -13.11 34.71
C TRP A 171 3.02 -14.09 33.74
N ALA A 172 2.26 -14.55 32.75
CA ALA A 172 2.81 -15.34 31.65
C ALA A 172 3.81 -14.50 30.83
N THR A 173 4.96 -15.08 30.53
CA THR A 173 5.96 -14.52 29.61
C THR A 173 5.61 -14.84 28.16
N LEU A 174 6.26 -14.17 27.21
CA LEU A 174 6.09 -14.48 25.78
C LEU A 174 6.94 -15.67 25.34
N GLY A 175 8.13 -15.85 25.93
CA GLY A 175 8.97 -17.04 25.70
C GLY A 175 9.22 -17.31 24.22
N GLU A 176 8.90 -18.52 23.75
CA GLU A 176 9.07 -18.93 22.35
C GLU A 176 8.33 -18.04 21.32
N LEU A 177 7.33 -17.26 21.76
CA LEU A 177 6.63 -16.32 20.88
C LEU A 177 7.54 -15.20 20.37
N TYR A 178 8.67 -14.89 21.04
CA TYR A 178 9.61 -13.86 20.59
C TYR A 178 10.18 -14.17 19.19
N GLU A 179 10.44 -15.44 18.86
CA GLU A 179 10.93 -15.81 17.52
C GLU A 179 9.88 -15.51 16.44
N LYS A 180 8.60 -15.80 16.72
CA LYS A 180 7.50 -15.50 15.79
C LYS A 180 7.26 -13.99 15.68
N ILE A 181 7.40 -13.24 16.77
CA ILE A 181 7.35 -11.76 16.78
C ILE A 181 8.46 -11.18 15.91
N GLU A 182 9.68 -11.71 16.04
CA GLU A 182 10.83 -11.30 15.22
C GLU A 182 10.61 -11.59 13.73
N ALA A 183 10.09 -12.78 13.39
CA ALA A 183 9.75 -13.13 12.01
C ALA A 183 8.69 -12.17 11.41
N VAL A 184 7.62 -11.86 12.16
CA VAL A 184 6.62 -10.86 11.74
C VAL A 184 7.27 -9.49 11.56
N CYS A 185 8.16 -9.08 12.47
CA CYS A 185 8.81 -7.78 12.38
C CYS A 185 9.72 -7.66 11.15
N VAL A 186 10.46 -8.71 10.81
CA VAL A 186 11.24 -8.80 9.56
C VAL A 186 10.34 -8.66 8.33
N LEU A 187 9.20 -9.35 8.30
CA LEU A 187 8.22 -9.25 7.20
C LEU A 187 7.62 -7.84 7.06
N LEU A 188 7.34 -7.16 8.18
CA LEU A 188 6.73 -5.83 8.18
C LEU A 188 7.72 -4.70 7.89
N ARG A 189 9.03 -4.91 8.09
CA ARG A 189 10.05 -3.87 7.97
C ARG A 189 10.12 -3.23 6.57
N PRO A 190 10.06 -3.99 5.45
CA PRO A 190 9.97 -3.41 4.11
C PRO A 190 8.78 -2.47 3.97
N PHE A 191 7.59 -2.89 4.42
CA PHE A 191 6.37 -2.08 4.38
C PHE A 191 6.51 -0.79 5.19
N LEU A 192 7.09 -0.87 6.39
CA LEU A 192 7.35 0.30 7.23
C LEU A 192 8.26 1.31 6.51
N ASN A 193 9.38 0.84 5.95
CA ASN A 193 10.33 1.69 5.24
C ASN A 193 9.70 2.38 4.03
N PHE A 194 8.96 1.60 3.22
CA PHE A 194 8.35 2.10 2.00
C PHE A 194 7.19 3.04 2.25
N THR A 195 6.32 2.74 3.22
CA THR A 195 5.22 3.65 3.56
C THR A 195 5.74 4.96 4.15
N ASN A 196 6.76 4.94 5.02
CA ASN A 196 7.40 6.16 5.50
C ASN A 196 8.04 6.96 4.35
N PHE A 197 8.69 6.28 3.40
CA PHE A 197 9.30 6.92 2.25
C PHE A 197 8.25 7.57 1.32
N LEU A 198 7.15 6.88 1.04
CA LEU A 198 6.06 7.39 0.17
C LEU A 198 5.25 8.52 0.82
N GLN A 199 5.29 8.64 2.15
CA GLN A 199 4.71 9.76 2.91
C GLN A 199 5.59 11.02 2.91
N GLY A 200 6.77 10.98 2.29
CA GLY A 200 7.65 12.15 2.21
C GLY A 200 7.05 13.30 1.41
N GLU A 201 7.12 14.52 1.96
CA GLU A 201 6.64 15.75 1.31
C GLU A 201 7.76 16.56 0.65
N LYS A 202 9.02 16.31 1.03
CA LYS A 202 10.19 17.11 0.62
C LYS A 202 10.82 16.65 -0.70
N TYR A 203 10.29 15.61 -1.31
CA TYR A 203 10.80 15.04 -2.56
C TYR A 203 9.66 14.36 -3.34
N PRO A 204 9.78 14.19 -4.66
CA PRO A 204 8.75 13.55 -5.45
C PRO A 204 8.62 12.05 -5.09
N THR A 205 7.44 11.66 -4.59
CA THR A 205 7.15 10.26 -4.22
C THR A 205 6.40 9.50 -5.31
N THR A 206 5.63 10.18 -6.16
CA THR A 206 4.82 9.56 -7.22
C THR A 206 5.65 8.70 -8.18
N LEU A 207 6.84 9.19 -8.61
CA LEU A 207 7.75 8.45 -9.50
C LEU A 207 8.39 7.21 -8.86
N SER A 208 8.33 7.11 -7.54
CA SER A 208 8.97 6.03 -6.79
C SER A 208 7.98 4.92 -6.42
N VAL A 209 6.69 5.06 -6.72
CA VAL A 209 5.68 4.05 -6.38
C VAL A 209 5.99 2.71 -7.07
N ILE A 210 6.11 2.67 -8.39
CA ILE A 210 6.44 1.43 -9.12
C ILE A 210 7.76 0.82 -8.61
N PRO A 211 8.89 1.56 -8.54
CA PRO A 211 10.14 1.02 -8.00
C PRO A 211 10.00 0.46 -6.58
N THR A 212 9.20 1.11 -5.74
CA THR A 212 8.95 0.71 -4.36
C THR A 212 8.17 -0.60 -4.30
N ILE A 213 7.10 -0.75 -5.08
CA ILE A 213 6.31 -1.99 -5.12
C ILE A 213 7.14 -3.15 -5.64
N LEU A 214 7.91 -2.95 -6.72
CA LEU A 214 8.81 -3.98 -7.25
C LEU A 214 9.88 -4.38 -6.24
N SER A 215 10.49 -3.41 -5.55
CA SER A 215 11.48 -3.68 -4.50
C SER A 215 10.86 -4.44 -3.33
N LEU A 216 9.64 -4.08 -2.93
CA LEU A 216 8.90 -4.75 -1.87
C LEU A 216 8.62 -6.22 -2.21
N LEU A 217 8.10 -6.50 -3.41
CA LEU A 217 7.84 -7.87 -3.85
C LEU A 217 9.12 -8.71 -3.82
N LEU A 218 10.24 -8.16 -4.30
CA LEU A 218 11.53 -8.84 -4.22
C LEU A 218 12.00 -9.09 -2.79
N GLU A 219 11.78 -8.16 -1.86
CA GLU A 219 12.14 -8.37 -0.45
C GLU A 219 11.29 -9.43 0.23
N ILE A 220 9.99 -9.53 -0.11
CA ILE A 220 9.07 -10.56 0.38
C ILE A 220 9.34 -11.92 -0.26
N GLU A 221 10.01 -11.98 -1.42
CA GLU A 221 10.23 -13.23 -2.17
C GLU A 221 11.69 -13.67 -2.22
N SER A 222 12.61 -12.83 -1.73
CA SER A 222 14.03 -13.13 -1.67
C SER A 222 14.28 -14.42 -0.87
N PRO A 223 15.34 -15.19 -1.15
CA PRO A 223 15.65 -16.38 -0.37
C PRO A 223 16.29 -16.10 1.00
N GLU A 224 16.82 -14.90 1.26
CA GLU A 224 17.43 -14.56 2.56
C GLU A 224 16.49 -14.56 3.79
N PRO A 225 15.17 -14.30 3.68
CA PRO A 225 14.25 -14.42 4.81
C PRO A 225 13.65 -15.84 4.97
N ILE A 226 14.02 -16.82 4.13
CA ILE A 226 13.47 -18.19 4.14
C ILE A 226 13.67 -18.88 5.50
N ASP A 227 14.81 -18.65 6.16
CA ASP A 227 15.12 -19.27 7.46
C ASP A 227 14.10 -18.91 8.54
N ARG A 228 13.32 -17.83 8.40
CA ARG A 228 12.30 -17.41 9.37
C ARG A 228 10.87 -17.56 8.88
N TRP A 229 10.66 -17.71 7.57
CA TRP A 229 9.32 -17.89 7.01
C TRP A 229 8.64 -19.19 7.42
N HIS A 230 9.39 -20.22 7.79
CA HIS A 230 8.81 -21.44 8.34
C HIS A 230 7.93 -21.16 9.59
N LEU A 231 8.22 -20.09 10.34
CA LEU A 231 7.39 -19.65 11.49
C LEU A 231 6.09 -18.95 11.07
N LEU A 232 6.00 -18.51 9.81
CA LEU A 232 4.89 -17.75 9.25
C LEU A 232 4.07 -18.55 8.22
N GLY A 233 4.53 -19.74 7.83
CA GLY A 233 3.88 -20.57 6.81
C GLY A 233 3.77 -19.83 5.47
N ASP A 234 2.59 -19.88 4.85
CA ASP A 234 2.34 -19.28 3.53
C ASP A 234 2.07 -17.76 3.56
N VAL A 235 2.15 -17.11 4.73
CA VAL A 235 1.86 -15.68 4.89
C VAL A 235 2.67 -14.78 3.95
N PRO A 236 4.00 -14.93 3.78
CA PRO A 236 4.77 -14.13 2.83
C PRO A 236 4.28 -14.29 1.39
N THR A 237 3.99 -15.52 0.97
CA THR A 237 3.48 -15.84 -0.38
C THR A 237 2.11 -15.22 -0.62
N LEU A 238 1.19 -15.37 0.33
CA LEU A 238 -0.15 -14.76 0.27
C LEU A 238 -0.07 -13.24 0.25
N LEU A 239 0.83 -12.66 1.03
CA LEU A 239 1.05 -11.22 1.08
C LEU A 239 1.61 -10.68 -0.23
N ALA A 240 2.60 -11.36 -0.83
CA ALA A 240 3.12 -10.99 -2.14
C ALA A 240 2.05 -11.09 -3.24
N ALA A 241 1.21 -12.13 -3.20
CA ALA A 241 0.08 -12.26 -4.13
C ALA A 241 -0.93 -11.11 -3.98
N GLU A 242 -1.28 -10.74 -2.75
CA GLU A 242 -2.22 -9.65 -2.50
C GLU A 242 -1.65 -8.27 -2.87
N VAL A 243 -0.35 -8.04 -2.64
CA VAL A 243 0.33 -6.82 -3.11
C VAL A 243 0.29 -6.77 -4.64
N ARG A 244 0.54 -7.89 -5.34
CA ARG A 244 0.46 -7.92 -6.80
C ARG A 244 -0.92 -7.63 -7.33
N ASP A 245 -1.93 -8.27 -6.77
CA ASP A 245 -3.32 -8.11 -7.19
C ASP A 245 -3.75 -6.65 -7.03
N ARG A 246 -3.53 -6.08 -5.84
CA ARG A 246 -3.91 -4.70 -5.53
C ARG A 246 -3.19 -3.67 -6.38
N PHE A 247 -1.90 -3.89 -6.68
CA PHE A 247 -1.13 -2.99 -7.52
C PHE A 247 -1.13 -3.40 -8.99
N SER A 248 -1.87 -4.43 -9.40
CA SER A 248 -1.91 -4.87 -10.80
C SER A 248 -2.29 -3.78 -11.80
N PRO A 249 -3.15 -2.78 -11.48
CA PRO A 249 -3.40 -1.65 -12.39
C PRO A 249 -2.21 -0.71 -12.54
N VAL A 250 -1.20 -0.83 -11.67
CA VAL A 250 -0.02 0.03 -11.58
C VAL A 250 1.26 -0.69 -12.03
N ILE A 251 1.37 -2.00 -11.75
CA ILE A 251 2.55 -2.84 -12.02
C ILE A 251 2.30 -3.98 -13.03
N GLY A 252 1.08 -4.14 -13.54
CA GLY A 252 0.63 -5.32 -14.27
C GLY A 252 0.11 -5.04 -15.69
N TYR A 253 0.26 -6.06 -16.53
CA TYR A 253 0.04 -6.12 -17.98
C TYR A 253 -1.39 -5.81 -18.49
N GLN A 254 -2.36 -5.56 -17.62
CA GLN A 254 -3.69 -5.08 -18.00
C GLN A 254 -3.69 -3.55 -18.04
N GLN A 255 -3.02 -3.04 -19.05
CA GLN A 255 -2.80 -1.61 -19.26
C GLN A 255 -3.93 -0.91 -20.04
N THR A 256 -5.13 -1.51 -20.01
CA THR A 256 -6.30 -1.01 -20.74
C THR A 256 -7.57 -1.29 -19.96
N GLY A 257 -8.36 -0.25 -19.68
CA GLY A 257 -9.64 -0.35 -18.97
C GLY A 257 -9.96 0.91 -18.17
N ALA A 258 -11.21 1.05 -17.74
CA ALA A 258 -11.68 2.24 -17.01
C ALA A 258 -11.02 2.44 -15.62
N SER A 259 -10.30 1.44 -15.11
CA SER A 259 -9.61 1.46 -13.81
C SER A 259 -8.09 1.71 -13.91
N PHE A 260 -7.52 1.79 -15.11
CA PHE A 260 -6.08 1.99 -15.31
C PHE A 260 -5.70 3.46 -15.03
N ASP A 261 -4.75 3.67 -14.12
CA ASP A 261 -4.21 4.98 -13.81
C ASP A 261 -2.74 5.08 -14.22
N SER A 262 -2.49 5.74 -15.35
CA SER A 262 -1.16 5.89 -15.92
C SER A 262 -0.24 6.87 -15.16
N THR A 263 -0.71 7.54 -14.10
CA THR A 263 0.06 8.57 -13.39
C THR A 263 1.38 8.05 -12.84
N TYR A 264 1.37 6.89 -12.17
CA TYR A 264 2.59 6.31 -11.60
C TYR A 264 3.55 5.83 -12.70
N LEU A 265 3.01 5.28 -13.79
CA LEU A 265 3.80 4.83 -14.95
C LEU A 265 4.49 6.02 -15.64
N VAL A 266 3.74 7.06 -15.96
CA VAL A 266 4.26 8.29 -16.59
C VAL A 266 5.29 8.97 -15.68
N ALA A 267 5.01 9.10 -14.37
CA ALA A 267 5.94 9.69 -13.43
C ALA A 267 7.25 8.90 -13.31
N THR A 268 7.17 7.56 -13.32
CA THR A 268 8.35 6.67 -13.30
C THR A 268 9.15 6.78 -14.60
N PHE A 269 8.46 6.88 -15.75
CA PHE A 269 9.11 7.07 -17.03
C PHE A 269 9.85 8.41 -17.16
N PHE A 270 9.34 9.47 -16.53
CA PHE A 270 9.93 10.80 -16.58
C PHE A 270 11.27 10.95 -15.85
N ASP A 271 11.56 10.10 -14.87
CA ASP A 271 12.82 10.14 -14.15
C ASP A 271 13.82 9.18 -14.80
N PRO A 272 14.94 9.65 -15.37
CA PRO A 272 15.98 8.79 -15.94
C PRO A 272 16.52 7.74 -14.96
N ASN A 273 16.43 8.00 -13.64
CA ASN A 273 16.89 7.08 -12.60
C ASN A 273 15.90 5.96 -12.28
N THR A 274 14.68 5.99 -12.81
CA THR A 274 13.68 4.93 -12.59
C THR A 274 13.08 4.41 -13.89
N ALA A 275 13.19 5.15 -15.00
CA ALA A 275 12.72 4.75 -16.31
C ALA A 275 13.30 3.41 -16.80
N TYR A 276 14.55 3.08 -16.43
CA TYR A 276 15.17 1.80 -16.81
C TYR A 276 14.53 0.57 -16.13
N LEU A 277 13.71 0.77 -15.11
CA LEU A 277 12.96 -0.31 -14.44
C LEU A 277 11.73 -0.72 -15.24
N LEU A 278 11.31 0.11 -16.20
CA LEU A 278 10.19 -0.15 -17.10
C LEU A 278 10.68 -0.92 -18.33
N SER A 279 9.96 -1.97 -18.69
CA SER A 279 10.10 -2.68 -19.97
C SER A 279 9.86 -1.74 -21.16
N LYS A 280 10.28 -2.15 -22.36
CA LYS A 280 10.09 -1.33 -23.57
C LYS A 280 8.62 -1.08 -23.90
N SER A 281 7.74 -2.05 -23.64
CA SER A 281 6.29 -1.92 -23.81
C SER A 281 5.72 -0.90 -22.82
N GLU A 282 6.11 -0.96 -21.55
CA GLU A 282 5.72 0.01 -20.52
C GLU A 282 6.19 1.43 -20.84
N GLN A 283 7.44 1.59 -21.31
CA GLN A 283 7.94 2.90 -21.75
C GLN A 283 7.16 3.46 -22.94
N LYS A 284 6.79 2.60 -23.91
CA LYS A 284 5.95 3.00 -25.05
C LYS A 284 4.56 3.43 -24.60
N LEU A 285 3.95 2.70 -23.67
CA LEU A 285 2.68 3.10 -23.10
C LEU A 285 2.80 4.42 -22.34
N ALA A 286 3.83 4.58 -21.49
CA ALA A 286 4.05 5.81 -20.74
C ALA A 286 4.14 7.02 -21.66
N ARG A 287 4.81 6.90 -22.82
CA ARG A 287 4.86 7.96 -23.84
C ARG A 287 3.47 8.27 -24.41
N ARG A 288 2.70 7.24 -24.76
CA ARG A 288 1.32 7.41 -25.28
C ARG A 288 0.44 8.13 -24.27
N GLU A 289 0.43 7.65 -23.03
CA GLU A 289 -0.37 8.20 -21.93
C GLU A 289 0.02 9.64 -21.60
N LEU A 290 1.33 9.96 -21.64
CA LEU A 290 1.81 11.32 -21.50
C LEU A 290 1.21 12.25 -22.58
N LEU A 291 1.22 11.82 -23.84
CA LEU A 291 0.63 12.61 -24.92
C LEU A 291 -0.88 12.81 -24.69
N ILE A 292 -1.61 11.77 -24.26
CA ILE A 292 -3.03 11.89 -23.90
C ILE A 292 -3.22 12.94 -22.80
N MET A 293 -2.38 12.95 -21.77
CA MET A 293 -2.42 13.96 -20.71
C MET A 293 -2.13 15.38 -21.25
N MET A 294 -1.16 15.52 -22.16
CA MET A 294 -0.81 16.82 -22.77
C MET A 294 -1.92 17.36 -23.67
N TYR A 295 -2.59 16.49 -24.42
CA TYR A 295 -3.69 16.82 -25.33
C TYR A 295 -5.08 16.74 -24.67
N LYS A 296 -5.14 16.77 -23.33
CA LYS A 296 -6.38 16.77 -22.54
C LYS A 296 -7.35 15.64 -22.90
N GLY A 297 -6.84 14.47 -23.29
CA GLY A 297 -7.66 13.31 -23.63
C GLY A 297 -8.01 13.14 -25.12
N ASP A 298 -7.49 13.97 -26.04
CA ASP A 298 -7.74 13.76 -27.48
C ASP A 298 -6.89 12.61 -28.04
N GLU A 299 -7.43 11.40 -28.00
CA GLU A 299 -6.76 10.20 -28.51
C GLU A 299 -6.54 10.26 -30.04
N ASN A 300 -7.31 11.04 -30.79
CA ASN A 300 -7.19 11.09 -32.25
C ASN A 300 -5.91 11.80 -32.67
N GLU A 301 -5.52 12.87 -31.96
CA GLU A 301 -4.24 13.54 -32.20
C GLU A 301 -3.05 12.64 -31.79
N VAL A 302 -3.17 11.91 -30.68
CA VAL A 302 -2.12 11.01 -30.19
C VAL A 302 -1.85 9.85 -31.15
N ASN A 303 -2.90 9.24 -31.71
CA ASN A 303 -2.79 8.12 -32.65
C ASN A 303 -2.10 8.51 -33.97
N SER A 304 -1.96 9.81 -34.26
CA SER A 304 -1.26 10.32 -35.45
C SER A 304 0.25 10.50 -35.25
N ILE A 305 0.77 10.34 -34.03
CA ILE A 305 2.17 10.56 -33.66
C ILE A 305 2.95 9.23 -33.70
N ASP A 306 4.05 9.20 -34.45
CA ASP A 306 4.98 8.06 -34.47
C ASP A 306 5.81 8.03 -33.17
N LEU A 307 5.66 6.94 -32.40
CA LEU A 307 6.31 6.73 -31.10
C LEU A 307 7.61 5.92 -31.19
N SER A 308 8.19 5.75 -32.38
CA SER A 308 9.51 5.11 -32.54
C SER A 308 10.67 5.98 -31.99
N GLU A 309 11.66 5.33 -31.35
CA GLU A 309 12.61 5.91 -30.37
C GLU A 309 13.53 7.06 -30.85
N PRO A 310 14.05 7.85 -29.88
CA PRO A 310 15.47 7.71 -29.55
C PRO A 310 15.72 7.32 -28.09
N SER A 311 16.77 6.52 -27.88
CA SER A 311 17.16 5.91 -26.60
C SER A 311 17.74 6.92 -25.59
N PRO A 312 17.40 6.84 -24.29
CA PRO A 312 18.10 7.60 -23.27
C PRO A 312 19.45 6.94 -22.95
N THR A 313 20.54 7.70 -23.08
CA THR A 313 21.87 7.30 -22.63
C THR A 313 22.03 7.65 -21.14
N PRO A 314 22.57 6.75 -20.30
CA PRO A 314 22.73 7.02 -18.87
C PRO A 314 23.93 7.93 -18.64
N SER A 315 23.70 9.17 -18.21
CA SER A 315 24.75 10.04 -17.68
C SER A 315 24.28 10.73 -16.40
N SER A 316 24.37 10.05 -15.25
CA SER A 316 24.39 10.73 -13.95
C SER A 316 25.04 9.85 -12.87
N PRO A 317 25.83 10.40 -11.92
CA PRO A 317 26.69 9.63 -11.02
C PRO A 317 26.01 9.20 -9.69
N PHE A 318 24.68 9.27 -9.55
CA PHE A 318 23.98 8.95 -8.30
C PHE A 318 23.48 7.50 -8.22
N VAL A 319 24.38 6.52 -8.32
CA VAL A 319 24.03 5.07 -8.25
C VAL A 319 24.23 4.45 -6.85
N SER A 320 24.63 5.22 -5.83
CA SER A 320 25.05 4.60 -4.55
C SER A 320 23.94 4.19 -3.58
N ARG A 321 22.66 4.56 -3.80
CA ARG A 321 21.55 4.20 -2.88
C ARG A 321 20.70 2.99 -3.30
N PHE A 322 20.89 2.49 -4.52
CA PHE A 322 20.02 1.45 -5.07
C PHE A 322 20.81 0.34 -5.79
N THR A 323 21.96 -0.06 -5.25
CA THR A 323 22.74 -1.22 -5.76
C THR A 323 21.95 -2.54 -5.73
N ARG A 324 20.85 -2.63 -4.98
CA ARG A 324 19.90 -3.75 -5.03
C ARG A 324 18.93 -3.69 -6.23
N LEU A 325 18.67 -2.52 -6.84
CA LEU A 325 17.82 -2.41 -8.04
C LEU A 325 18.49 -2.97 -9.31
N ALA A 326 19.82 -3.08 -9.35
CA ALA A 326 20.51 -3.81 -10.41
C ALA A 326 20.07 -5.30 -10.47
N ARG A 327 19.62 -5.88 -9.34
CA ARG A 327 18.99 -7.20 -9.29
C ARG A 327 17.54 -7.19 -9.77
N VAL A 328 16.79 -6.08 -9.62
CA VAL A 328 15.41 -5.95 -10.13
C VAL A 328 15.38 -6.06 -11.64
N ALA A 329 16.30 -5.37 -12.34
CA ALA A 329 16.46 -5.49 -13.79
C ALA A 329 16.79 -6.93 -14.24
N THR A 330 17.41 -7.74 -13.37
CA THR A 330 17.67 -9.16 -13.62
C THR A 330 16.44 -10.04 -13.34
N VAL A 331 15.53 -9.60 -12.46
CA VAL A 331 14.30 -10.34 -12.14
C VAL A 331 13.20 -10.06 -13.14
N THR A 332 13.05 -8.84 -13.66
CA THR A 332 12.17 -8.58 -14.81
C THR A 332 12.58 -9.42 -16.03
N HIS A 333 13.88 -9.52 -16.32
CA HIS A 333 14.38 -10.37 -17.40
C HIS A 333 14.17 -11.88 -17.16
N ARG A 334 14.20 -12.34 -15.89
CA ARG A 334 13.90 -13.74 -15.51
C ARG A 334 12.41 -14.07 -15.53
N LEU A 335 11.54 -13.10 -15.25
CA LEU A 335 10.09 -13.27 -15.31
C LEU A 335 9.60 -13.34 -16.77
N GLU A 336 10.21 -12.57 -17.68
CA GLU A 336 9.99 -12.69 -19.12
C GLU A 336 10.38 -14.10 -19.63
N GLU A 337 11.55 -14.62 -19.25
CA GLU A 337 12.00 -15.99 -19.60
C GLU A 337 11.08 -17.10 -19.01
N MET A 338 10.53 -16.90 -17.81
CA MET A 338 9.62 -17.87 -17.18
C MET A 338 8.21 -17.89 -17.80
N VAL A 339 7.77 -16.79 -18.40
CA VAL A 339 6.47 -16.71 -19.11
C VAL A 339 6.60 -17.23 -20.54
N GLU A 340 7.72 -16.97 -21.22
CA GLU A 340 8.02 -17.54 -22.54
C GLU A 340 8.19 -19.07 -22.47
N SER A 341 8.88 -19.60 -21.46
CA SER A 341 9.03 -21.06 -21.28
C SER A 341 7.73 -21.81 -20.93
N ARG A 342 6.69 -21.12 -20.47
CA ARG A 342 5.35 -21.70 -20.23
C ARG A 342 4.44 -21.67 -21.46
N THR A 343 4.69 -20.74 -22.40
CA THR A 343 3.89 -20.63 -23.63
C THR A 343 4.38 -21.56 -24.73
N ASP A 344 5.67 -21.90 -24.75
CA ASP A 344 6.23 -22.89 -25.68
C ASP A 344 5.92 -24.37 -25.31
N GLY A 345 5.39 -24.62 -24.10
CA GLY A 345 5.08 -25.97 -23.61
C GLY A 345 3.68 -26.50 -23.95
N GLU A 346 2.76 -25.64 -24.39
CA GLU A 346 1.35 -26.02 -24.65
C GLU A 346 1.04 -26.29 -26.14
N GLU A 347 1.98 -26.05 -27.07
CA GLU A 347 1.78 -26.37 -28.50
C GLU A 347 2.26 -27.76 -28.95
N VAL A 348 2.77 -28.61 -28.04
CA VAL A 348 3.18 -29.98 -28.37
C VAL A 348 2.41 -30.99 -27.55
N ASN A 349 1.09 -31.06 -27.75
CA ASN A 349 0.27 -32.26 -27.64
C ASN A 349 -1.15 -31.95 -28.16
N SER A 350 -1.31 -31.97 -29.48
CA SER A 350 -2.60 -32.16 -30.17
C SER A 350 -2.47 -33.27 -31.18
#